data_AF-A0A1G2EZ22-F1
#
_entry.id   AF-A0A1G2EZ22-F1
#
_cell.length_a   1.000
_cell.length_b   1.000
_cell.length_c   1.000
_cell.angle_alpha   90.00
_cell.angle_beta   90.00
_cell.angle_gamma   90.00
#
_symmetry.space_group_name_H-M   'P 1'
#
loop_
_entity.id
_entity.type
_entity.pdbx_description
1 polymer ?
#
loop_
_entity_poly.entity_id
_entity_poly.type
_entity_poly.pdbx_seq_one_letter_code
_entity_poly.pdbx_strand_id
1 'polypeptide(L)'
;MLNRTIFKIMVFGLVLSFSAGLFAQPVFADHPEEEVLPEAGLTSASPFHVFERFGDWARLNVLTFGAVRKAEVKVQIAEKRLAELKAVVEAGADASVVENAEGFVDSSSTSLQNDADTLDARGQDVSGLIEKLNALSLKQQSVLEGVLERAPEQAKEALARALENSRKGLERAEEVLGRQVEKKLIKEEKAKEILTNSVERLKEQIENRSEKIKEIASKGEVPPEVQAAFEEKIKLLEDRLINIESKEEFKEARAGIKEGLKDAASSVLELRAEHKLRDEVSEGFLRDVEKERVDVAQKAREAIVSAEKAMSEARAALARAESAGKVIPENVKELLRNAEEHLKKAKEAFEAKKFGEAFGQATSSFRNASAAIKSIIASVQAQNLRAVEAKPTETGAVNAKPLPVDRLQAEQKPTSVELKPVSDLNSGVSNTASVVPARVDVVFTDEGFRPGEIKVRKGGTVVWTNKSSVAMWPASAVHPTHDIYPQKGGCLGSAFDACRRVAPGETYEFKFDHVGTWKYHDHIGASNFGAVTVVE
;
A
#
# COMPACT_ATOMS: atom_id res chain seq x y z
N MET A 1 10.42 -58.76 30.88
CA MET A 1 9.83 -57.73 31.74
C MET A 1 10.69 -56.47 31.67
N LEU A 2 10.03 -55.32 31.58
CA LEU A 2 10.52 -53.94 31.74
C LEU A 2 11.35 -53.25 30.62
N ASN A 3 10.59 -52.52 29.80
CA ASN A 3 10.78 -51.11 29.39
C ASN A 3 12.00 -50.68 28.58
N ARG A 4 11.88 -50.84 27.25
CA ARG A 4 12.52 -49.98 26.22
C ARG A 4 11.73 -48.67 26.04
N THR A 5 11.64 -47.88 27.11
CA THR A 5 10.95 -46.57 27.13
C THR A 5 11.90 -45.44 27.56
N ILE A 6 13.18 -45.52 27.18
CA ILE A 6 14.17 -44.48 27.46
C ILE A 6 15.07 -44.34 26.22
N PHE A 7 14.48 -43.93 25.09
CA PHE A 7 15.20 -43.30 23.97
C PHE A 7 14.29 -42.43 23.08
N LYS A 8 13.15 -41.98 23.63
CA LYS A 8 12.16 -41.10 22.95
C LYS A 8 11.91 -39.77 23.66
N ILE A 9 12.82 -39.34 24.53
CA ILE A 9 12.76 -38.03 25.19
C ILE A 9 14.15 -37.39 25.16
N MET A 10 14.55 -36.85 23.99
CA MET A 10 15.69 -35.94 23.90
C MET A 10 15.73 -35.11 22.59
N VAL A 11 14.58 -34.71 22.04
CA VAL A 11 14.47 -33.61 21.04
C VAL A 11 13.21 -32.74 21.26
N PHE A 12 12.69 -32.73 22.49
CA PHE A 12 11.60 -31.83 22.90
C PHE A 12 12.03 -31.16 24.20
N GLY A 13 12.81 -30.08 24.07
CA GLY A 13 13.48 -29.46 25.21
C GLY A 13 14.37 -28.29 24.81
N LEU A 14 13.89 -27.39 23.94
CA LEU A 14 14.45 -26.04 23.79
C LEU A 14 13.44 -25.03 23.21
N VAL A 15 12.17 -25.07 23.64
CA VAL A 15 11.14 -24.07 23.28
C VAL A 15 10.28 -23.61 24.49
N LEU A 16 10.59 -24.03 25.71
CA LEU A 16 9.83 -23.64 26.92
C LEU A 16 10.77 -23.24 28.05
N SER A 17 11.41 -22.07 27.92
CA SER A 17 12.03 -21.32 29.02
C SER A 17 12.34 -19.89 28.57
N PHE A 18 11.31 -19.09 28.28
CA PHE A 18 11.40 -17.63 28.37
C PHE A 18 10.00 -17.05 28.62
N SER A 19 9.41 -17.47 29.75
CA SER A 19 8.16 -16.92 30.26
C SER A 19 8.10 -17.13 31.77
N ALA A 20 8.68 -16.20 32.53
CA ALA A 20 8.19 -15.68 33.83
C ALA A 20 9.28 -14.87 34.56
N GLY A 21 8.96 -13.61 34.91
CA GLY A 21 9.67 -12.81 35.92
C GLY A 21 10.32 -11.51 35.41
N LEU A 22 9.51 -10.48 35.11
CA LEU A 22 9.38 -9.21 35.86
C LEU A 22 10.66 -8.34 35.96
N PHE A 23 10.57 -7.13 35.38
CA PHE A 23 10.80 -5.92 36.16
C PHE A 23 9.66 -4.93 35.86
N ALA A 24 8.98 -4.52 36.93
CA ALA A 24 8.04 -3.42 36.93
C ALA A 24 8.75 -2.14 36.46
N GLN A 25 8.12 -1.40 35.55
CA GLN A 25 8.51 -0.02 35.27
C GLN A 25 7.63 0.94 36.08
N PRO A 26 8.19 2.08 36.55
CA PRO A 26 7.47 3.00 37.39
C PRO A 26 6.36 3.68 36.59
N VAL A 27 5.18 3.72 37.19
CA VAL A 27 4.11 4.66 36.86
C VAL A 27 4.68 6.06 37.07
N PHE A 28 4.83 6.86 36.00
CA PHE A 28 4.60 8.31 35.92
C PHE A 28 4.99 8.85 34.53
N ALA A 29 3.97 9.28 33.77
CA ALA A 29 3.89 10.45 32.89
C ALA A 29 3.08 10.14 31.61
N ASP A 30 1.88 10.70 31.54
CA ASP A 30 0.93 10.61 30.44
C ASP A 30 1.50 11.15 29.12
N HIS A 31 1.55 10.29 28.11
CA HIS A 31 1.53 10.67 26.70
C HIS A 31 0.41 9.88 26.03
N PRO A 32 -0.48 10.52 25.25
CA PRO A 32 -1.62 9.84 24.63
C PRO A 32 -1.10 8.76 23.68
N GLU A 33 -1.67 7.56 23.80
CA GLU A 33 -1.22 6.32 23.16
C GLU A 33 -1.06 6.51 21.64
N GLU A 34 0.19 6.63 21.18
CA GLU A 34 0.53 6.38 19.79
C GLU A 34 0.25 4.90 19.54
N GLU A 35 -0.76 4.58 18.72
CA GLU A 35 -1.14 3.19 18.42
C GLU A 35 0.07 2.38 17.92
N VAL A 36 0.57 1.52 18.81
CA VAL A 36 1.84 0.83 18.63
C VAL A 36 1.72 -0.16 17.47
N LEU A 37 2.43 0.12 16.37
CA LEU A 37 2.67 -0.87 15.32
C LEU A 37 3.40 -2.08 15.94
N PRO A 38 3.22 -3.30 15.40
CA PRO A 38 4.07 -4.41 15.80
C PRO A 38 5.54 -4.06 15.53
N GLU A 39 6.45 -4.68 16.28
CA GLU A 39 7.89 -4.57 15.96
C GLU A 39 8.11 -4.93 14.50
N ALA A 40 8.88 -4.09 13.79
CA ALA A 40 9.13 -4.25 12.35
C ALA A 40 9.84 -5.57 12.00
N GLY A 41 10.37 -6.29 12.99
CA GLY A 41 11.13 -7.52 12.78
C GLY A 41 12.40 -7.26 11.96
N LEU A 42 12.83 -8.25 11.18
CA LEU A 42 13.95 -8.09 10.25
C LEU A 42 13.47 -7.34 8.99
N THR A 43 13.90 -6.09 8.83
CA THR A 43 13.50 -5.21 7.71
C THR A 43 14.22 -5.56 6.41
N SER A 44 13.77 -5.02 5.27
CA SER A 44 14.41 -5.20 3.95
C SER A 44 15.88 -4.74 3.89
N ALA A 45 16.35 -3.97 4.87
CA ALA A 45 17.76 -3.61 5.03
C ALA A 45 18.65 -4.76 5.56
N SER A 46 18.04 -5.83 6.11
CA SER A 46 18.75 -7.00 6.64
C SER A 46 18.78 -8.17 5.64
N PRO A 47 19.92 -8.85 5.46
CA PRO A 47 19.99 -10.06 4.61
C PRO A 47 19.17 -11.24 5.17
N PHE A 48 18.72 -11.17 6.43
CA PHE A 48 17.94 -12.21 7.09
C PHE A 48 16.41 -11.97 7.05
N HIS A 49 15.92 -10.87 6.47
CA HIS A 49 14.49 -10.55 6.34
C HIS A 49 13.67 -11.65 5.64
N VAL A 50 14.35 -12.46 4.83
CA VAL A 50 13.81 -13.65 4.14
C VAL A 50 13.19 -14.67 5.10
N PHE A 51 13.70 -14.77 6.34
CA PHE A 51 13.15 -15.65 7.37
C PHE A 51 11.84 -15.13 7.96
N GLU A 52 11.68 -13.81 8.09
CA GLU A 52 10.43 -13.17 8.53
C GLU A 52 9.32 -13.39 7.49
N ARG A 53 9.64 -13.16 6.21
CA ARG A 53 8.72 -13.43 5.08
C ARG A 53 8.29 -14.90 5.02
N PHE A 54 9.19 -15.83 5.34
CA PHE A 54 8.84 -17.25 5.44
C PHE A 54 7.92 -17.56 6.63
N GLY A 55 8.20 -16.99 7.80
CA GLY A 55 7.34 -17.16 8.98
C GLY A 55 5.91 -16.74 8.69
N ASP A 56 5.73 -15.59 8.05
CA ASP A 56 4.42 -15.08 7.62
C ASP A 56 3.75 -15.98 6.58
N TRP A 57 4.50 -16.48 5.59
CA TRP A 57 3.99 -17.43 4.62
C TRP A 57 3.51 -18.73 5.28
N ALA A 58 4.29 -19.32 6.19
CA ALA A 58 3.96 -20.56 6.87
C ALA A 58 2.74 -20.36 7.78
N ARG A 59 2.70 -19.23 8.50
CA ARG A 59 1.54 -18.82 9.28
C ARG A 59 0.29 -18.74 8.42
N LEU A 60 0.35 -18.09 7.27
CA LEU A 60 -0.80 -17.90 6.39
C LEU A 60 -1.25 -19.19 5.69
N ASN A 61 -0.31 -19.99 5.19
CA ASN A 61 -0.63 -21.09 4.26
C ASN A 61 -0.68 -22.47 4.91
N VAL A 62 0.08 -22.68 5.98
CA VAL A 62 0.20 -23.99 6.65
C VAL A 62 -0.58 -23.99 7.97
N LEU A 63 -0.45 -22.92 8.76
CA LEU A 63 -1.03 -22.86 10.11
C LEU A 63 -2.42 -22.24 10.16
N THR A 64 -2.82 -21.51 9.11
CA THR A 64 -4.12 -20.83 9.05
C THR A 64 -5.07 -21.53 8.08
N PHE A 65 -6.23 -21.93 8.60
CA PHE A 65 -7.28 -22.60 7.86
C PHE A 65 -8.51 -21.70 7.72
N GLY A 66 -9.21 -21.80 6.59
CA GLY A 66 -10.40 -20.99 6.27
C GLY A 66 -10.07 -19.67 5.58
N ALA A 67 -10.85 -19.32 4.56
CA ALA A 67 -10.55 -18.19 3.68
C ALA A 67 -10.65 -16.83 4.41
N VAL A 68 -11.68 -16.63 5.24
CA VAL A 68 -11.83 -15.42 6.08
C VAL A 68 -10.67 -15.27 7.05
N ARG A 69 -10.31 -16.33 7.77
CA ARG A 69 -9.20 -16.28 8.73
C ARG A 69 -7.85 -16.05 8.05
N LYS A 70 -7.64 -16.58 6.84
CA LYS A 70 -6.45 -16.27 6.04
C LYS A 70 -6.38 -14.78 5.70
N ALA A 71 -7.49 -14.17 5.30
CA ALA A 71 -7.55 -12.73 5.06
C ALA A 71 -7.26 -11.92 6.34
N GLU A 72 -7.80 -12.33 7.50
CA GLU A 72 -7.49 -11.68 8.77
C GLU A 72 -6.01 -11.78 9.16
N VAL A 73 -5.35 -12.90 8.85
CA VAL A 73 -3.90 -13.05 9.06
C VAL A 73 -3.11 -12.17 8.10
N LYS A 74 -3.57 -11.99 6.86
CA LYS A 74 -2.97 -11.02 5.93
C LYS A 74 -3.02 -9.58 6.46
N VAL A 75 -4.04 -9.20 7.24
CA VAL A 75 -4.06 -7.87 7.89
C VAL A 75 -2.86 -7.69 8.82
N GLN A 76 -2.58 -8.70 9.65
CA GLN A 76 -1.43 -8.64 10.58
C GLN A 76 -0.09 -8.62 9.83
N ILE A 77 0.00 -9.34 8.70
CA ILE A 77 1.17 -9.28 7.84
C ILE A 77 1.32 -7.86 7.26
N ALA A 78 0.22 -7.25 6.80
CA ALA A 78 0.23 -5.88 6.28
C ALA A 78 0.64 -4.84 7.35
N GLU A 79 0.21 -4.99 8.61
CA GLU A 79 0.70 -4.17 9.72
C GLU A 79 2.22 -4.27 9.90
N LYS A 80 2.79 -5.49 9.76
CA LYS A 80 4.26 -5.66 9.76
C LYS A 80 4.93 -4.97 8.56
N ARG A 81 4.35 -5.05 7.36
CA ARG A 81 4.88 -4.36 6.17
C ARG A 81 4.89 -2.84 6.37
N LEU A 82 3.84 -2.31 7.00
CA LEU A 82 3.75 -0.90 7.35
C LEU A 82 4.83 -0.50 8.37
N ALA A 83 5.06 -1.34 9.38
CA ALA A 83 6.13 -1.14 10.35
C ALA A 83 7.53 -1.18 9.71
N GLU A 84 7.77 -2.10 8.77
CA GLU A 84 9.00 -2.13 7.98
C GLU A 84 9.18 -0.87 7.15
N LEU A 85 8.13 -0.40 6.47
CA LEU A 85 8.16 0.85 5.71
C LEU A 85 8.54 2.04 6.61
N LYS A 86 7.90 2.14 7.78
CA LYS A 86 8.23 3.18 8.77
C LYS A 86 9.70 3.10 9.16
N ALA A 87 10.18 1.92 9.52
CA ALA A 87 11.55 1.72 9.96
C ALA A 87 12.59 2.06 8.88
N VAL A 88 12.35 1.71 7.61
CA VAL A 88 13.31 2.03 6.53
C VAL A 88 13.34 3.52 6.23
N VAL A 89 12.20 4.22 6.30
CA VAL A 89 12.18 5.68 6.11
C VAL A 89 12.87 6.39 7.29
N GLU A 90 12.59 5.97 8.53
CA GLU A 90 13.23 6.54 9.72
C GLU A 90 14.73 6.28 9.79
N ALA A 91 15.20 5.17 9.21
CA ALA A 91 16.62 4.87 9.06
C ALA A 91 17.31 5.68 7.95
N GLY A 92 16.56 6.51 7.19
CA GLY A 92 17.10 7.30 6.09
C GLY A 92 17.56 6.45 4.90
N ALA A 93 16.89 5.32 4.64
CA ALA A 93 17.23 4.44 3.52
C ALA A 93 17.05 5.13 2.16
N ASP A 94 17.79 4.66 1.15
CA ASP A 94 17.69 5.15 -0.22
C ASP A 94 16.28 4.96 -0.81
N ALA A 95 15.92 5.82 -1.77
CA ALA A 95 14.60 5.83 -2.41
C ALA A 95 14.15 4.46 -2.91
N SER A 96 15.04 3.69 -3.53
CA SER A 96 14.71 2.34 -4.03
C SER A 96 14.31 1.36 -2.93
N VAL A 97 14.86 1.48 -1.72
CA VAL A 97 14.49 0.63 -0.57
C VAL A 97 13.13 1.03 -0.04
N VAL A 98 12.86 2.34 0.01
CA VAL A 98 11.55 2.88 0.42
C VAL A 98 10.46 2.49 -0.57
N GLU A 99 10.70 2.63 -1.87
CA GLU A 99 9.77 2.23 -2.94
C GLU A 99 9.47 0.73 -2.90
N ASN A 100 10.48 -0.12 -2.67
CA ASN A 100 10.25 -1.55 -2.52
C ASN A 100 9.38 -1.87 -1.29
N ALA A 101 9.64 -1.22 -0.15
CA ALA A 101 8.85 -1.40 1.06
C ALA A 101 7.40 -0.91 0.88
N GLU A 102 7.23 0.24 0.21
CA GLU A 102 5.94 0.81 -0.15
C GLU A 102 5.15 -0.14 -1.05
N GLY A 103 5.77 -0.70 -2.10
CA GLY A 103 5.13 -1.67 -2.97
C GLY A 103 4.58 -2.90 -2.25
N PHE A 104 5.22 -3.34 -1.15
CA PHE A 104 4.66 -4.40 -0.30
C PHE A 104 3.45 -3.95 0.50
N VAL A 105 3.46 -2.72 1.03
CA VAL A 105 2.31 -2.14 1.73
C VAL A 105 1.13 -2.02 0.77
N ASP A 106 1.35 -1.45 -0.42
CA ASP A 106 0.31 -1.23 -1.42
C ASP A 106 -0.31 -2.54 -1.95
N SER A 107 0.53 -3.49 -2.33
CA SER A 107 0.06 -4.81 -2.82
C SER A 107 -0.67 -5.62 -1.74
N SER A 108 -0.23 -5.53 -0.48
CA SER A 108 -0.91 -6.19 0.64
C SER A 108 -2.30 -5.59 0.87
N SER A 109 -2.40 -4.26 0.85
CA SER A 109 -3.68 -3.55 1.01
C SER A 109 -4.64 -3.83 -0.15
N THR A 110 -4.15 -3.85 -1.39
CA THR A 110 -4.94 -4.23 -2.57
C THR A 110 -5.42 -5.69 -2.49
N SER A 111 -4.57 -6.63 -2.09
CA SER A 111 -4.99 -8.03 -1.91
C SER A 111 -6.07 -8.17 -0.84
N LEU A 112 -5.97 -7.45 0.27
CA LEU A 112 -6.94 -7.50 1.37
C LEU A 112 -8.31 -6.97 0.95
N GLN A 113 -8.34 -5.88 0.19
CA GLN A 113 -9.56 -5.33 -0.38
C GLN A 113 -10.25 -6.35 -1.30
N ASN A 114 -9.49 -6.97 -2.22
CA ASN A 114 -10.02 -8.00 -3.13
C ASN A 114 -10.51 -9.24 -2.38
N ASP A 115 -9.81 -9.65 -1.32
CA ASP A 115 -10.25 -10.76 -0.46
C ASP A 115 -11.59 -10.42 0.21
N ALA A 116 -11.73 -9.23 0.78
CA ALA A 116 -12.98 -8.79 1.42
C ALA A 116 -14.17 -8.86 0.46
N ASP A 117 -14.03 -8.32 -0.76
CA ASP A 117 -15.10 -8.42 -1.76
C ASP A 117 -15.38 -9.85 -2.20
N THR A 118 -14.34 -10.64 -2.44
CA THR A 118 -14.50 -12.01 -2.92
C THR A 118 -15.23 -12.87 -1.88
N LEU A 119 -14.88 -12.70 -0.61
CA LEU A 119 -15.49 -13.40 0.51
C LEU A 119 -16.94 -12.94 0.73
N ASP A 120 -17.21 -11.64 0.67
CA ASP A 120 -18.57 -11.07 0.72
C ASP A 120 -19.44 -11.55 -0.46
N ALA A 121 -18.90 -11.61 -1.67
CA ALA A 121 -19.58 -12.13 -2.85
C ALA A 121 -19.93 -13.62 -2.72
N ARG A 122 -19.14 -14.38 -1.95
CA ARG A 122 -19.41 -15.78 -1.59
C ARG A 122 -20.40 -15.94 -0.43
N GLY A 123 -20.95 -14.84 0.08
CA GLY A 123 -21.90 -14.84 1.19
C GLY A 123 -21.26 -15.20 2.54
N GLN A 124 -19.96 -14.97 2.69
CA GLN A 124 -19.28 -15.18 3.97
C GLN A 124 -19.40 -13.93 4.84
N ASP A 125 -19.56 -14.12 6.14
CA ASP A 125 -19.44 -13.03 7.14
C ASP A 125 -17.98 -12.58 7.19
N VAL A 126 -17.76 -11.32 6.80
CA VAL A 126 -16.45 -10.66 6.81
C VAL A 126 -16.41 -9.46 7.75
N SER A 127 -17.36 -9.31 8.67
CA SER A 127 -17.38 -8.19 9.64
C SER A 127 -16.07 -8.04 10.41
N GLY A 128 -15.53 -9.14 10.92
CA GLY A 128 -14.25 -9.14 11.62
C GLY A 128 -13.05 -8.76 10.74
N LEU A 129 -13.10 -9.10 9.44
CA LEU A 129 -12.10 -8.67 8.47
C LEU A 129 -12.22 -7.18 8.16
N ILE A 130 -13.44 -6.68 7.97
CA ILE A 130 -13.73 -5.26 7.72
C ILE A 130 -13.25 -4.41 8.90
N GLU A 131 -13.55 -4.80 10.13
CA GLU A 131 -13.12 -4.10 11.34
C GLU A 131 -11.59 -3.97 11.40
N LYS A 132 -10.88 -5.07 11.12
CA LYS A 132 -9.41 -5.10 11.06
C LYS A 132 -8.86 -4.29 9.89
N LEU A 133 -9.51 -4.31 8.73
CA LEU A 133 -9.11 -3.54 7.55
C LEU A 133 -9.32 -2.03 7.75
N ASN A 134 -10.39 -1.63 8.44
CA ASN A 134 -10.61 -0.24 8.85
C ASN A 134 -9.49 0.24 9.77
N ALA A 135 -9.17 -0.57 10.80
CA ALA A 135 -8.08 -0.29 11.73
C ALA A 135 -6.73 -0.16 11.00
N LEU A 136 -6.39 -1.13 10.14
CA LEU A 136 -5.17 -1.10 9.34
C LEU A 136 -5.11 0.15 8.45
N SER A 137 -6.20 0.50 7.76
CA SER A 137 -6.23 1.64 6.84
C SER A 137 -6.01 2.95 7.57
N LEU A 138 -6.63 3.14 8.74
CA LEU A 138 -6.42 4.34 9.56
C LEU A 138 -4.98 4.41 10.12
N LYS A 139 -4.39 3.27 10.50
CA LYS A 139 -2.97 3.20 10.90
C LYS A 139 -2.05 3.52 9.72
N GLN A 140 -2.31 2.92 8.56
CA GLN A 140 -1.55 3.13 7.33
C GLN A 140 -1.56 4.61 6.93
N GLN A 141 -2.71 5.28 7.00
CA GLN A 141 -2.79 6.71 6.75
C GLN A 141 -1.92 7.52 7.71
N SER A 142 -2.06 7.30 9.02
CA SER A 142 -1.27 8.02 10.02
C SER A 142 0.23 7.81 9.87
N VAL A 143 0.66 6.59 9.55
CA VAL A 143 2.08 6.25 9.36
C VAL A 143 2.61 6.86 8.07
N LEU A 144 1.89 6.69 6.95
CA LEU A 144 2.28 7.23 5.64
C LEU A 144 2.38 8.75 5.67
N GLU A 145 1.44 9.45 6.32
CA GLU A 145 1.50 10.90 6.54
C GLU A 145 2.78 11.31 7.28
N GLY A 146 3.15 10.57 8.33
CA GLY A 146 4.35 10.87 9.12
C GLY A 146 5.67 10.58 8.39
N VAL A 147 5.73 9.50 7.59
CA VAL A 147 6.96 9.14 6.87
C VAL A 147 7.14 9.94 5.58
N LEU A 148 6.06 10.42 4.97
CA LEU A 148 6.11 11.20 3.73
C LEU A 148 6.90 12.51 3.89
N GLU A 149 6.87 13.11 5.08
CA GLU A 149 7.67 14.29 5.43
C GLU A 149 9.19 13.99 5.45
N ARG A 150 9.58 12.77 5.82
CA ARG A 150 10.99 12.35 6.01
C ARG A 150 11.56 11.56 4.83
N ALA A 151 10.71 11.09 3.92
CA ALA A 151 11.10 10.25 2.82
C ALA A 151 11.97 11.00 1.79
N PRO A 152 12.87 10.29 1.08
CA PRO A 152 13.58 10.83 -0.08
C PRO A 152 12.59 11.40 -1.11
N GLU A 153 12.91 12.54 -1.73
CA GLU A 153 12.02 13.22 -2.70
C GLU A 153 11.52 12.30 -3.81
N GLN A 154 12.38 11.37 -4.27
CA GLN A 154 12.04 10.42 -5.31
C GLN A 154 10.95 9.42 -4.88
N ALA A 155 10.87 9.10 -3.59
CA ALA A 155 9.91 8.13 -3.05
C ALA A 155 8.59 8.78 -2.59
N LYS A 156 8.52 10.11 -2.47
CA LYS A 156 7.32 10.82 -1.96
C LYS A 156 6.08 10.58 -2.82
N GLU A 157 6.23 10.49 -4.13
CA GLU A 157 5.11 10.21 -5.03
C GLU A 157 4.54 8.80 -4.79
N ALA A 158 5.40 7.80 -4.59
CA ALA A 158 4.99 6.44 -4.29
C ALA A 158 4.23 6.36 -2.96
N LEU A 159 4.74 7.02 -1.92
CA LEU A 159 4.08 7.09 -0.61
C LEU A 159 2.74 7.83 -0.67
N ALA A 160 2.64 8.90 -1.48
CA ALA A 160 1.37 9.59 -1.70
C ALA A 160 0.34 8.69 -2.37
N ARG A 161 0.74 7.87 -3.35
CA ARG A 161 -0.14 6.87 -3.97
C ARG A 161 -0.58 5.79 -2.97
N ALA A 162 0.32 5.29 -2.13
CA ALA A 162 0.00 4.33 -1.07
C ALA A 162 -1.02 4.89 -0.08
N LEU A 163 -0.88 6.18 0.27
CA LEU A 163 -1.80 6.89 1.17
C LEU A 163 -3.19 6.98 0.54
N GLU A 164 -3.26 7.34 -0.73
CA GLU A 164 -4.51 7.40 -1.49
C GLU A 164 -5.18 6.01 -1.61
N ASN A 165 -4.40 4.98 -1.92
CA ASN A 165 -4.90 3.60 -1.98
C ASN A 165 -5.40 3.10 -0.61
N SER A 166 -4.80 3.57 0.49
CA SER A 166 -5.30 3.31 1.84
C SER A 166 -6.65 3.98 2.12
N ARG A 167 -6.86 5.21 1.63
CA ARG A 167 -8.16 5.92 1.76
C ARG A 167 -9.25 5.20 0.97
N LYS A 168 -8.97 4.82 -0.28
CA LYS A 168 -9.89 4.01 -1.10
C LYS A 168 -10.19 2.66 -0.47
N GLY A 169 -9.20 2.03 0.16
CA GLY A 169 -9.39 0.76 0.87
C GLY A 169 -10.35 0.87 2.05
N LEU A 170 -10.30 1.98 2.79
CA LEU A 170 -11.23 2.26 3.88
C LEU A 170 -12.66 2.46 3.34
N GLU A 171 -12.84 3.28 2.30
CA GLU A 171 -14.15 3.49 1.67
C GLU A 171 -14.75 2.17 1.18
N ARG A 172 -13.94 1.35 0.50
CA ARG A 172 -14.37 0.04 0.01
C ARG A 172 -14.74 -0.92 1.13
N ALA A 173 -14.01 -0.91 2.26
CA ALA A 173 -14.35 -1.72 3.42
C ALA A 173 -15.72 -1.34 4.01
N GLU A 174 -16.09 -0.06 4.00
CA GLU A 174 -17.42 0.41 4.40
C GLU A 174 -18.50 0.03 3.40
N GLU A 175 -18.21 0.05 2.10
CA GLU A 175 -19.15 -0.49 1.10
C GLU A 175 -19.43 -1.98 1.33
N VAL A 176 -18.39 -2.76 1.63
CA VAL A 176 -18.55 -4.18 1.96
C VAL A 176 -19.38 -4.33 3.24
N LEU A 177 -19.17 -3.48 4.25
CA LEU A 177 -19.99 -3.46 5.47
C LEU A 177 -21.46 -3.24 5.14
N GLY A 178 -21.77 -2.24 4.31
CA GLY A 178 -23.13 -1.96 3.85
C GLY A 178 -23.78 -3.18 3.19
N ARG A 179 -23.08 -3.82 2.26
CA ARG A 179 -23.55 -5.05 1.60
C ARG A 179 -23.78 -6.20 2.58
N GLN A 180 -22.93 -6.34 3.60
CA GLN A 180 -23.10 -7.39 4.63
C GLN A 180 -24.38 -7.18 5.44
N VAL A 181 -24.72 -5.91 5.73
CA VAL A 181 -26.00 -5.54 6.38
C VAL A 181 -27.18 -5.83 5.45
N GLU A 182 -27.14 -5.36 4.20
CA GLU A 182 -28.21 -5.59 3.22
C GLU A 182 -28.51 -7.08 2.99
N LYS A 183 -27.44 -7.89 2.86
CA LYS A 183 -27.53 -9.35 2.70
C LYS A 183 -27.92 -10.07 4.00
N LYS A 184 -28.05 -9.35 5.12
CA LYS A 184 -28.34 -9.88 6.46
C LYS A 184 -27.31 -10.92 6.93
N LEU A 185 -26.06 -10.79 6.45
CA LEU A 185 -24.95 -11.63 6.89
C LEU A 185 -24.49 -11.24 8.29
N ILE A 186 -24.71 -9.98 8.67
CA ILE A 186 -24.39 -9.45 9.98
C ILE A 186 -25.61 -8.75 10.58
N LYS A 187 -25.60 -8.58 11.91
CA LYS A 187 -26.64 -7.83 12.62
C LYS A 187 -26.30 -6.34 12.64
N GLU A 188 -27.33 -5.51 12.71
CA GLU A 188 -27.21 -4.06 12.86
C GLU A 188 -26.32 -3.64 14.03
N GLU A 189 -26.39 -4.33 15.17
CA GLU A 189 -25.53 -4.01 16.32
C GLU A 189 -24.04 -4.17 16.00
N LYS A 190 -23.67 -5.13 15.14
CA LYS A 190 -22.27 -5.32 14.73
C LYS A 190 -21.83 -4.24 13.75
N ALA A 191 -22.71 -3.83 12.82
CA ALA A 191 -22.44 -2.72 11.92
C ALA A 191 -22.28 -1.41 12.70
N LYS A 192 -23.17 -1.18 13.67
CA LYS A 192 -23.13 -0.05 14.60
C LYS A 192 -21.80 0.03 15.34
N GLU A 193 -21.35 -1.06 15.97
CA GLU A 193 -20.06 -1.14 16.66
C GLU A 193 -18.89 -0.77 15.72
N ILE A 194 -18.86 -1.35 14.52
CA ILE A 194 -17.80 -1.07 13.55
C ILE A 194 -17.81 0.41 13.14
N LEU A 195 -18.98 0.97 12.85
CA LEU A 195 -19.13 2.38 12.47
C LEU A 195 -18.70 3.31 13.61
N THR A 196 -19.16 3.08 14.85
CA THR A 196 -18.76 3.87 16.03
C THR A 196 -17.25 3.91 16.19
N ASN A 197 -16.62 2.74 16.34
CA ASN A 197 -15.17 2.64 16.60
C ASN A 197 -14.37 3.37 15.51
N SER A 198 -14.87 3.27 14.29
CA SER A 198 -14.19 3.80 13.13
C SER A 198 -14.34 5.32 13.00
N VAL A 199 -15.51 5.89 13.33
CA VAL A 199 -15.75 7.35 13.40
C VAL A 199 -14.95 7.95 14.55
N GLU A 200 -15.01 7.37 15.74
CA GLU A 200 -14.30 7.85 16.93
C GLU A 200 -12.79 7.88 16.71
N ARG A 201 -12.21 6.80 16.19
CA ARG A 201 -10.76 6.73 15.92
C ARG A 201 -10.32 7.76 14.90
N LEU A 202 -11.09 7.97 13.83
CA LEU A 202 -10.73 8.97 12.82
C LEU A 202 -10.85 10.39 13.39
N LYS A 203 -11.88 10.67 14.19
CA LYS A 203 -12.04 11.93 14.91
C LYS A 203 -10.82 12.21 15.80
N GLU A 204 -10.44 11.24 16.63
CA GLU A 204 -9.29 11.35 17.53
C GLU A 204 -7.98 11.59 16.76
N GLN A 205 -7.76 10.89 15.64
CA GLN A 205 -6.59 11.14 14.80
C GLN A 205 -6.55 12.57 14.22
N ILE A 206 -7.71 13.13 13.86
CA ILE A 206 -7.80 14.51 13.36
C ILE A 206 -7.53 15.49 14.50
N GLU A 207 -8.16 15.31 15.67
CA GLU A 207 -7.94 16.16 16.85
C GLU A 207 -6.46 16.15 17.26
N ASN A 208 -5.82 14.97 17.32
CA ASN A 208 -4.39 14.85 17.59
C ASN A 208 -3.51 15.54 16.53
N ARG A 209 -3.91 15.51 15.25
CA ARG A 209 -3.18 16.22 14.19
C ARG A 209 -3.38 17.73 14.31
N SER A 210 -4.55 18.20 14.72
CA SER A 210 -4.82 19.61 15.01
C SER A 210 -3.86 20.14 16.08
N GLU A 211 -3.68 19.41 17.18
CA GLU A 211 -2.75 19.79 18.25
C GLU A 211 -1.29 19.85 17.76
N LYS A 212 -0.86 18.89 16.95
CA LYS A 212 0.47 18.92 16.30
C LYS A 212 0.63 20.16 15.39
N ILE A 213 -0.41 20.55 14.66
CA ILE A 213 -0.39 21.74 13.81
C ILE A 213 -0.31 23.02 14.66
N LYS A 214 -1.00 23.08 15.80
CA LYS A 214 -0.87 24.19 16.75
C LYS A 214 0.55 24.31 17.29
N GLU A 215 1.20 23.18 17.59
CA GLU A 215 2.59 23.15 18.02
C GLU A 215 3.53 23.70 16.92
N ILE A 216 3.34 23.27 15.67
CA ILE A 216 4.10 23.81 14.52
C ILE A 216 3.85 25.30 14.36
N ALA A 217 2.59 25.74 14.41
CA ALA A 217 2.18 27.15 14.31
C ALA A 217 2.81 28.03 15.40
N SER A 218 3.03 27.47 16.61
CA SER A 218 3.71 28.19 17.70
C SER A 218 5.20 28.41 17.44
N LYS A 219 5.81 27.59 16.58
CA LYS A 219 7.24 27.63 16.25
C LYS A 219 7.53 28.34 14.92
N GLY A 220 6.50 28.65 14.13
CA GLY A 220 6.63 29.29 12.83
C GLY A 220 5.38 29.15 11.97
N GLU A 221 5.50 29.43 10.67
CA GLU A 221 4.41 29.22 9.73
C GLU A 221 4.16 27.72 9.49
N VAL A 222 2.89 27.32 9.48
CA VAL A 222 2.50 25.95 9.13
C VAL A 222 2.74 25.74 7.63
N PRO A 223 3.51 24.70 7.23
CA PRO A 223 3.72 24.40 5.82
C PRO A 223 2.39 24.16 5.09
N PRO A 224 2.18 24.72 3.88
CA PRO A 224 0.96 24.52 3.12
C PRO A 224 0.62 23.05 2.88
N GLU A 225 1.63 22.19 2.76
CA GLU A 225 1.48 20.74 2.59
C GLU A 225 0.89 20.08 3.84
N VAL A 226 1.30 20.53 5.03
CA VAL A 226 0.77 20.05 6.32
C VAL A 226 -0.69 20.47 6.47
N GLN A 227 -1.02 21.71 6.12
CA GLN A 227 -2.39 22.21 6.15
C GLN A 227 -3.29 21.44 5.16
N ALA A 228 -2.79 21.18 3.96
CA ALA A 228 -3.52 20.42 2.94
C ALA A 228 -3.76 18.97 3.37
N ALA A 229 -2.75 18.30 3.94
CA ALA A 229 -2.89 16.93 4.45
C ALA A 229 -3.93 16.86 5.58
N PHE A 230 -3.96 17.86 6.46
CA PHE A 230 -4.97 17.97 7.52
C PHE A 230 -6.38 18.17 6.98
N GLU A 231 -6.54 19.07 6.00
CA GLU A 231 -7.83 19.29 5.34
C GLU A 231 -8.34 18.01 4.65
N GLU A 232 -7.46 17.24 4.00
CA GLU A 232 -7.81 15.94 3.40
C GLU A 232 -8.25 14.91 4.45
N LYS A 233 -7.66 14.94 5.66
CA LYS A 233 -8.07 14.04 6.75
C LYS A 233 -9.44 14.43 7.32
N ILE A 234 -9.72 15.73 7.44
CA ILE A 234 -11.05 16.24 7.76
C ILE A 234 -12.07 15.73 6.72
N LYS A 235 -11.77 15.87 5.43
CA LYS A 235 -12.65 15.41 4.35
C LYS A 235 -12.99 13.92 4.43
N LEU A 236 -12.03 13.09 4.84
CA LEU A 236 -12.27 11.66 5.02
C LEU A 236 -13.35 11.40 6.09
N LEU A 237 -13.32 12.12 7.21
CA LEU A 237 -14.36 11.99 8.24
C LEU A 237 -15.70 12.53 7.74
N GLU A 238 -15.70 13.63 6.99
CA GLU A 238 -16.91 14.19 6.38
C GLU A 238 -17.58 13.17 5.45
N ASP A 239 -16.82 12.61 4.51
CA ASP A 239 -17.31 11.61 3.54
C ASP A 239 -17.90 10.39 4.26
N ARG A 240 -17.30 10.02 5.38
CA ARG A 240 -17.82 8.95 6.22
C ARG A 240 -19.14 9.28 6.89
N LEU A 241 -19.24 10.45 7.52
CA LEU A 241 -20.50 10.90 8.13
C LEU A 241 -21.62 10.97 7.08
N ILE A 242 -21.29 11.47 5.90
CA ILE A 242 -22.16 11.49 4.73
C ILE A 242 -22.63 10.08 4.37
N ASN A 243 -21.71 9.14 4.22
CA ASN A 243 -22.04 7.76 3.87
C ASN A 243 -22.97 7.12 4.90
N ILE A 244 -22.67 7.29 6.20
CA ILE A 244 -23.47 6.72 7.29
C ILE A 244 -24.89 7.30 7.31
N GLU A 245 -25.02 8.63 7.18
CA GLU A 245 -26.31 9.33 7.24
C GLU A 245 -27.19 9.05 6.03
N SER A 246 -26.58 8.76 4.87
CA SER A 246 -27.28 8.77 3.59
C SER A 246 -27.57 7.41 2.98
N LYS A 247 -26.85 6.36 3.40
CA LYS A 247 -27.02 4.98 2.92
C LYS A 247 -28.18 4.30 3.65
N GLU A 248 -29.13 3.71 2.91
CA GLU A 248 -30.32 3.09 3.50
C GLU A 248 -29.97 1.86 4.34
N GLU A 249 -28.95 1.12 3.92
CA GLU A 249 -28.41 -0.03 4.63
C GLU A 249 -27.88 0.31 6.02
N PHE A 250 -27.55 1.57 6.31
CA PHE A 250 -27.12 2.01 7.63
C PHE A 250 -28.22 2.66 8.46
N LYS A 251 -29.49 2.60 8.03
CA LYS A 251 -30.59 3.31 8.70
C LYS A 251 -30.82 2.91 10.15
N GLU A 252 -30.74 1.62 10.45
CA GLU A 252 -30.92 1.13 11.83
C GLU A 252 -29.65 1.36 12.65
N ALA A 253 -28.48 1.02 12.11
CA ALA A 253 -27.19 1.30 12.73
C ALA A 253 -27.02 2.80 13.09
N ARG A 254 -27.29 3.72 12.17
CA ARG A 254 -27.14 5.18 12.38
C ARG A 254 -28.06 5.70 13.49
N ALA A 255 -29.27 5.17 13.61
CA ALA A 255 -30.19 5.55 14.68
C ALA A 255 -29.60 5.26 16.08
N GLY A 256 -28.78 4.22 16.18
CA GLY A 256 -28.08 3.85 17.41
C GLY A 256 -26.81 4.66 17.72
N ILE A 257 -26.30 5.46 16.79
CA ILE A 257 -25.02 6.20 16.94
C ILE A 257 -25.14 7.69 16.69
N LYS A 258 -26.37 8.21 16.63
CA LYS A 258 -26.66 9.63 16.36
C LYS A 258 -25.81 10.60 17.15
N GLU A 259 -25.67 10.40 18.46
CA GLU A 259 -24.87 11.34 19.27
C GLU A 259 -23.38 11.27 18.95
N GLY A 260 -22.84 10.10 18.59
CA GLY A 260 -21.46 9.99 18.12
C GLY A 260 -21.26 10.69 16.76
N LEU A 261 -22.25 10.62 15.86
CA LEU A 261 -22.21 11.31 14.57
C LEU A 261 -22.30 12.84 14.74
N LYS A 262 -23.15 13.30 15.65
CA LYS A 262 -23.28 14.71 16.00
C LYS A 262 -22.02 15.25 16.66
N ASP A 263 -21.46 14.54 17.63
CA ASP A 263 -20.19 14.90 18.27
C ASP A 263 -19.05 15.01 17.24
N ALA A 264 -18.93 14.02 16.34
CA ALA A 264 -17.96 14.08 15.25
C ALA A 264 -18.20 15.27 14.30
N ALA A 265 -19.46 15.56 13.95
CA ALA A 265 -19.79 16.70 13.09
C ALA A 265 -19.45 18.05 13.75
N SER A 266 -19.76 18.22 15.04
CA SER A 266 -19.41 19.42 15.80
C SER A 266 -17.88 19.58 15.90
N SER A 267 -17.15 18.51 16.19
CA SER A 267 -15.67 18.53 16.22
C SER A 267 -15.09 18.98 14.87
N VAL A 268 -15.58 18.46 13.74
CA VAL A 268 -15.13 18.91 12.42
C VAL A 268 -15.43 20.38 12.15
N LEU A 269 -16.63 20.87 12.52
CA LEU A 269 -17.00 22.27 12.36
C LEU A 269 -16.09 23.21 13.17
N GLU A 270 -15.78 22.83 14.41
CA GLU A 270 -14.87 23.57 15.29
C GLU A 270 -13.45 23.60 14.71
N LEU A 271 -12.93 22.44 14.29
CA LEU A 271 -11.60 22.33 13.69
C LEU A 271 -11.48 23.14 12.39
N ARG A 272 -12.49 23.12 11.53
CA ARG A 272 -12.52 23.96 10.33
C ARG A 272 -12.48 25.45 10.67
N ALA A 273 -13.25 25.88 11.67
CA ALA A 273 -13.25 27.27 12.11
C ALA A 273 -11.90 27.68 12.69
N GLU A 274 -11.32 26.84 13.55
CA GLU A 274 -10.02 27.05 14.19
C GLU A 274 -8.89 27.18 13.15
N HIS A 275 -8.88 26.30 12.15
CA HIS A 275 -7.87 26.25 11.10
C HIS A 275 -8.19 27.13 9.88
N LYS A 276 -9.28 27.91 9.94
CA LYS A 276 -9.75 28.79 8.85
C LYS A 276 -9.96 28.05 7.51
N LEU A 277 -10.37 26.78 7.59
CA LEU A 277 -10.64 25.92 6.44
C LEU A 277 -12.13 25.95 6.08
N ARG A 278 -12.49 26.79 5.09
CA ARG A 278 -13.88 26.94 4.65
C ARG A 278 -14.27 25.91 3.58
N ASP A 279 -15.39 25.24 3.80
CA ASP A 279 -16.11 24.47 2.79
C ASP A 279 -17.61 24.61 3.03
N GLU A 280 -18.28 25.48 2.27
CA GLU A 280 -19.69 25.82 2.51
C GLU A 280 -20.62 24.61 2.37
N VAL A 281 -20.32 23.70 1.45
CA VAL A 281 -21.14 22.52 1.17
C VAL A 281 -21.02 21.54 2.33
N SER A 282 -19.78 21.22 2.71
CA SER A 282 -19.54 20.31 3.83
C SER A 282 -20.04 20.87 5.16
N GLU A 283 -19.70 22.13 5.48
CA GLU A 283 -20.16 22.78 6.71
C GLU A 283 -21.70 22.83 6.79
N GLY A 284 -22.36 23.02 5.66
CA GLY A 284 -23.83 22.96 5.57
C GLY A 284 -24.38 21.59 5.93
N PHE A 285 -23.76 20.52 5.41
CA PHE A 285 -24.14 19.15 5.74
C PHE A 285 -23.89 18.82 7.23
N LEU A 286 -22.70 19.13 7.75
CA LEU A 286 -22.32 18.86 9.14
C LEU A 286 -23.25 19.56 10.14
N ARG A 287 -23.67 20.80 9.87
CA ARG A 287 -24.66 21.52 10.70
C ARG A 287 -26.02 20.83 10.72
N ASP A 288 -26.39 20.11 9.67
CA ASP A 288 -27.65 19.38 9.62
C ASP A 288 -27.56 18.02 10.32
N VAL A 289 -26.38 17.38 10.31
CA VAL A 289 -26.07 16.25 11.19
C VAL A 289 -26.17 16.69 12.66
N GLU A 290 -25.51 17.79 13.02
CA GLU A 290 -25.54 18.37 14.37
C GLU A 290 -26.96 18.72 14.85
N LYS A 291 -27.85 19.14 13.95
CA LYS A 291 -29.24 19.51 14.28
C LYS A 291 -30.23 18.37 14.16
N GLU A 292 -29.79 17.17 13.78
CA GLU A 292 -30.64 16.02 13.43
C GLU A 292 -31.70 16.36 12.35
N ARG A 293 -31.32 17.17 11.36
CA ARG A 293 -32.20 17.65 10.28
C ARG A 293 -31.76 17.18 8.90
N VAL A 294 -31.04 16.07 8.81
CA VAL A 294 -30.53 15.56 7.54
C VAL A 294 -31.69 15.14 6.62
N ASP A 295 -32.09 16.04 5.71
CA ASP A 295 -32.86 15.69 4.51
C ASP A 295 -31.87 15.34 3.41
N VAL A 296 -31.55 14.05 3.31
CA VAL A 296 -30.58 13.50 2.33
C VAL A 296 -30.98 13.87 0.90
N ALA A 297 -32.28 13.90 0.59
CA ALA A 297 -32.76 14.24 -0.74
C ALA A 297 -32.56 15.72 -1.05
N GLN A 298 -32.84 16.62 -0.10
CA GLN A 298 -32.55 18.03 -0.26
C GLN A 298 -31.04 18.27 -0.40
N LYS A 299 -30.23 17.61 0.43
CA LYS A 299 -28.77 17.75 0.38
C LYS A 299 -28.19 17.27 -0.93
N ALA A 300 -28.62 16.13 -1.43
CA ALA A 300 -28.17 15.63 -2.72
C ALA A 300 -28.47 16.65 -3.84
N ARG A 301 -29.63 17.33 -3.82
CA ARG A 301 -29.93 18.43 -4.74
C ARG A 301 -28.96 19.60 -4.59
N GLU A 302 -28.76 20.07 -3.37
CA GLU A 302 -27.85 21.20 -3.08
C GLU A 302 -26.41 20.91 -3.52
N ALA A 303 -25.93 19.68 -3.29
CA ALA A 303 -24.62 19.23 -3.70
C ALA A 303 -24.50 19.15 -5.24
N ILE A 304 -25.51 18.62 -5.93
CA ILE A 304 -25.53 18.58 -7.40
C ILE A 304 -25.46 20.00 -7.98
N VAL A 305 -26.26 20.93 -7.45
CA VAL A 305 -26.24 22.34 -7.89
C VAL A 305 -24.87 22.97 -7.67
N SER A 306 -24.25 22.72 -6.51
CA SER A 306 -22.90 23.20 -6.21
C SER A 306 -21.86 22.61 -7.17
N ALA A 307 -21.95 21.31 -7.46
CA ALA A 307 -21.06 20.62 -8.40
C ALA A 307 -21.21 21.15 -9.83
N GLU A 308 -22.43 21.40 -10.30
CA GLU A 308 -22.70 22.02 -11.60
C GLU A 308 -22.08 23.42 -11.69
N LYS A 309 -22.24 24.22 -10.62
CA LYS A 309 -21.65 25.56 -10.54
C LYS A 309 -20.12 25.49 -10.61
N ALA A 310 -19.49 24.65 -9.80
CA ALA A 310 -18.04 24.46 -9.80
C ALA A 310 -17.52 23.97 -11.16
N MET A 311 -18.24 23.03 -11.81
CA MET A 311 -17.91 22.58 -13.16
C MET A 311 -17.96 23.71 -14.20
N SER A 312 -18.97 24.57 -14.11
CA SER A 312 -19.10 25.75 -14.97
C SER A 312 -17.94 26.73 -14.75
N GLU A 313 -17.60 27.01 -13.49
CA GLU A 313 -16.48 27.89 -13.13
C GLU A 313 -15.13 27.32 -13.60
N ALA A 314 -14.92 26.01 -13.47
CA ALA A 314 -13.71 25.33 -13.90
C ALA A 314 -13.52 25.39 -15.42
N ARG A 315 -14.59 25.14 -16.19
CA ARG A 315 -14.59 25.29 -17.65
C ARG A 315 -14.31 26.74 -18.07
N ALA A 316 -14.91 27.71 -17.38
CA ALA A 316 -14.66 29.13 -17.64
C ALA A 316 -13.22 29.56 -17.29
N ALA A 317 -12.62 29.01 -16.22
CA ALA A 317 -11.23 29.24 -15.87
C ALA A 317 -10.28 28.65 -16.93
N LEU A 318 -10.55 27.42 -17.39
CA LEU A 318 -9.77 26.76 -18.43
C LEU A 318 -9.79 27.56 -19.74
N ALA A 319 -10.98 27.94 -20.22
CA ALA A 319 -11.12 28.71 -21.46
C ALA A 319 -10.40 30.08 -21.39
N ARG A 320 -10.42 30.74 -20.21
CA ARG A 320 -9.67 31.98 -19.99
C ARG A 320 -8.16 31.76 -20.02
N ALA A 321 -7.67 30.69 -19.42
CA ALA A 321 -6.24 30.37 -19.43
C ALA A 321 -5.74 29.99 -20.84
N GLU A 322 -6.51 29.20 -21.59
CA GLU A 322 -6.22 28.82 -22.98
C GLU A 322 -6.20 30.04 -23.91
N SER A 323 -7.22 30.90 -23.84
CA SER A 323 -7.28 32.13 -24.65
C SER A 323 -6.16 33.12 -24.32
N ALA A 324 -5.63 33.11 -23.10
CA ALA A 324 -4.47 33.87 -22.69
C ALA A 324 -3.12 33.21 -23.06
N GLY A 325 -3.14 32.07 -23.77
CA GLY A 325 -1.95 31.33 -24.19
C GLY A 325 -1.16 30.73 -23.02
N LYS A 326 -1.81 30.48 -21.87
CA LYS A 326 -1.16 29.95 -20.67
C LYS A 326 -1.01 28.44 -20.77
N VAL A 327 0.09 27.92 -20.24
CA VAL A 327 0.32 26.48 -20.13
C VAL A 327 -0.61 25.90 -19.08
N ILE A 328 -1.42 24.91 -19.48
CA ILE A 328 -2.33 24.20 -18.58
C ILE A 328 -1.64 22.95 -18.03
N PRO A 329 -1.64 22.72 -16.70
CA PRO A 329 -1.11 21.49 -16.12
C PRO A 329 -1.85 20.25 -16.64
N GLU A 330 -1.14 19.15 -16.92
CA GLU A 330 -1.75 17.94 -17.50
C GLU A 330 -2.81 17.30 -16.60
N ASN A 331 -2.65 17.38 -15.27
CA ASN A 331 -3.61 16.84 -14.31
C ASN A 331 -4.98 17.55 -14.34
N VAL A 332 -5.08 18.77 -14.88
CA VAL A 332 -6.35 19.51 -15.01
C VAL A 332 -7.35 18.78 -15.90
N LYS A 333 -6.88 18.18 -17.00
CA LYS A 333 -7.76 17.44 -17.93
C LYS A 333 -8.38 16.22 -17.26
N GLU A 334 -7.59 15.49 -16.48
CA GLU A 334 -8.05 14.32 -15.75
C GLU A 334 -9.06 14.70 -14.66
N LEU A 335 -8.75 15.73 -13.87
CA LEU A 335 -9.67 16.24 -12.84
C LEU A 335 -11.03 16.63 -13.44
N LEU A 336 -11.05 17.35 -14.56
CA LEU A 336 -12.30 17.75 -15.21
C LEU A 336 -13.07 16.56 -15.78
N ARG A 337 -12.38 15.57 -16.35
CA ARG A 337 -13.01 14.34 -16.84
C ARG A 337 -13.67 13.56 -15.69
N ASN A 338 -12.95 13.40 -14.58
CA ASN A 338 -13.47 12.72 -13.39
C ASN A 338 -14.65 13.50 -12.79
N ALA A 339 -14.54 14.83 -12.71
CA ALA A 339 -15.61 15.68 -12.21
C ALA A 339 -16.91 15.55 -13.03
N GLU A 340 -16.80 15.47 -14.36
CA GLU A 340 -17.92 15.28 -15.26
C GLU A 340 -18.56 13.89 -15.12
N GLU A 341 -17.73 12.84 -14.99
CA GLU A 341 -18.21 11.47 -14.77
C GLU A 341 -18.98 11.35 -13.45
N HIS A 342 -18.43 11.90 -12.37
CA HIS A 342 -19.08 11.92 -11.06
C HIS A 342 -20.38 12.74 -11.08
N LEU A 343 -20.41 13.90 -11.75
CA LEU A 343 -21.63 14.71 -11.86
C LEU A 343 -22.74 13.96 -12.59
N LYS A 344 -22.39 13.21 -13.64
CA LYS A 344 -23.33 12.36 -14.36
C LYS A 344 -23.92 11.29 -13.44
N LYS A 345 -23.07 10.53 -12.74
CA LYS A 345 -23.50 9.49 -11.79
C LYS A 345 -24.36 10.08 -10.67
N ALA A 346 -24.02 11.27 -10.19
CA ALA A 346 -24.79 11.97 -9.16
C ALA A 346 -26.24 12.21 -9.60
N LYS A 347 -26.43 12.72 -10.81
CA LYS A 347 -27.77 12.97 -11.38
C LYS A 347 -28.54 11.67 -11.61
N GLU A 348 -27.89 10.64 -12.14
CA GLU A 348 -28.52 9.33 -12.36
C GLU A 348 -28.96 8.68 -11.03
N ALA A 349 -28.12 8.71 -10.01
CA ALA A 349 -28.44 8.24 -8.66
C ALA A 349 -29.58 9.06 -8.03
N PHE A 350 -29.60 10.37 -8.27
CA PHE A 350 -30.64 11.26 -7.76
C PHE A 350 -32.03 10.90 -8.32
N GLU A 351 -32.11 10.71 -9.64
CA GLU A 351 -33.34 10.26 -10.32
C GLU A 351 -33.77 8.86 -9.85
N ALA A 352 -32.80 7.98 -9.57
CA ALA A 352 -33.04 6.67 -8.98
C ALA A 352 -33.44 6.71 -7.48
N LYS A 353 -33.59 7.91 -6.89
CA LYS A 353 -33.87 8.14 -5.46
C LYS A 353 -32.81 7.57 -4.52
N LYS A 354 -31.61 7.32 -5.02
CA LYS A 354 -30.45 6.91 -4.23
C LYS A 354 -29.73 8.16 -3.74
N PHE A 355 -30.36 8.89 -2.82
CA PHE A 355 -29.92 10.23 -2.46
C PHE A 355 -28.54 10.27 -1.81
N GLY A 356 -28.12 9.24 -1.07
CA GLY A 356 -26.75 9.15 -0.56
C GLY A 356 -25.69 8.99 -1.64
N GLU A 357 -25.91 8.06 -2.57
CA GLU A 357 -25.04 7.90 -3.74
C GLU A 357 -24.98 9.20 -4.55
N ALA A 358 -26.13 9.85 -4.77
CA ALA A 358 -26.21 11.13 -5.47
C ALA A 358 -25.39 12.23 -4.79
N PHE A 359 -25.52 12.37 -3.47
CA PHE A 359 -24.79 13.34 -2.67
C PHE A 359 -23.27 13.07 -2.71
N GLY A 360 -22.85 11.82 -2.52
CA GLY A 360 -21.44 11.42 -2.56
C GLY A 360 -20.81 11.73 -3.92
N GLN A 361 -21.44 11.28 -5.01
CA GLN A 361 -20.99 11.56 -6.37
C GLN A 361 -20.96 13.06 -6.69
N ALA A 362 -21.94 13.83 -6.23
CA ALA A 362 -21.95 15.28 -6.41
C ALA A 362 -20.78 15.96 -5.69
N THR A 363 -20.49 15.52 -4.46
CA THR A 363 -19.35 16.03 -3.68
C THR A 363 -18.02 15.72 -4.36
N SER A 364 -17.83 14.48 -4.85
CA SER A 364 -16.64 14.11 -5.62
C SER A 364 -16.48 14.95 -6.89
N SER A 365 -17.59 15.25 -7.59
CA SER A 365 -17.56 16.14 -8.75
C SER A 365 -17.14 17.56 -8.37
N PHE A 366 -17.79 18.14 -7.35
CA PHE A 366 -17.48 19.48 -6.85
C PHE A 366 -16.01 19.62 -6.47
N ARG A 367 -15.44 18.62 -5.77
CA ARG A 367 -14.04 18.61 -5.35
C ARG A 367 -13.07 18.53 -6.53
N ASN A 368 -13.31 17.61 -7.47
CA ASN A 368 -12.47 17.50 -8.68
C ASN A 368 -12.50 18.80 -9.50
N ALA A 369 -13.67 19.43 -9.66
CA ALA A 369 -13.80 20.71 -10.35
C ALA A 369 -13.07 21.84 -9.60
N SER A 370 -13.21 21.91 -8.28
CA SER A 370 -12.52 22.91 -7.43
C SER A 370 -11.01 22.74 -7.44
N ALA A 371 -10.51 21.49 -7.42
CA ALA A 371 -9.09 21.18 -7.54
C ALA A 371 -8.54 21.61 -8.91
N ALA A 372 -9.31 21.37 -9.99
CA ALA A 372 -8.96 21.85 -11.32
C ALA A 372 -8.87 23.38 -11.36
N ILE A 373 -9.85 24.10 -10.77
CA ILE A 373 -9.81 25.56 -10.65
C ILE A 373 -8.55 26.02 -9.92
N LYS A 374 -8.24 25.43 -8.76
CA LYS A 374 -7.07 25.79 -7.96
C LYS A 374 -5.77 25.57 -8.75
N SER A 375 -5.66 24.45 -9.45
CA SER A 375 -4.49 24.13 -10.29
C SER A 375 -4.32 25.12 -11.45
N ILE A 376 -5.42 25.46 -12.14
CA ILE A 376 -5.42 26.47 -13.22
C ILE A 376 -4.96 27.82 -12.67
N ILE A 377 -5.56 28.28 -11.56
CA ILE A 377 -5.24 29.58 -10.96
C ILE A 377 -3.76 29.64 -10.55
N ALA A 378 -3.25 28.62 -9.86
CA ALA A 378 -1.86 28.56 -9.43
C ALA A 378 -0.89 28.58 -10.62
N SER A 379 -1.17 27.81 -11.67
CA SER A 379 -0.36 27.79 -12.89
C SER A 379 -0.34 29.17 -13.58
N VAL A 380 -1.51 29.80 -13.71
CA VAL A 380 -1.63 31.12 -14.33
C VAL A 380 -0.88 32.18 -13.51
N GLN A 381 -1.02 32.17 -12.18
CA GLN A 381 -0.30 33.09 -11.28
C GLN A 381 1.22 32.91 -11.39
N ALA A 382 1.72 31.68 -11.35
CA ALA A 382 3.14 31.39 -11.50
C ALA A 382 3.70 31.88 -12.86
N GLN A 383 2.94 31.69 -13.94
CA GLN A 383 3.32 32.17 -15.27
C GLN A 383 3.28 33.70 -15.37
N ASN A 384 2.34 34.36 -14.69
CA ASN A 384 2.28 35.82 -14.66
C ASN A 384 3.46 36.42 -13.87
N LEU A 385 3.82 35.82 -12.73
CA LEU A 385 5.00 36.23 -11.95
C LEU A 385 6.28 36.11 -12.77
N ARG A 386 6.49 34.97 -13.46
CA ARG A 386 7.63 34.77 -14.36
C ARG A 386 7.66 35.78 -15.52
N ALA A 387 6.50 36.15 -16.07
CA ALA A 387 6.40 37.15 -17.13
C ALA A 387 6.72 38.58 -16.65
N VAL A 388 6.48 38.87 -15.37
CA VAL A 388 6.84 40.15 -14.73
C VAL A 388 8.35 40.21 -14.45
N GLU A 389 8.95 39.11 -13.98
CA GLU A 389 10.40 39.01 -13.74
C GLU A 389 11.23 39.00 -15.03
N ALA A 390 10.66 38.49 -16.13
CA ALA A 390 11.31 38.46 -17.44
C ALA A 390 11.25 39.78 -18.22
N LYS A 391 10.53 40.81 -17.73
CA LYS A 391 10.59 42.16 -18.31
C LYS A 391 11.87 42.86 -17.84
N PRO A 392 12.77 43.30 -18.73
CA PRO A 392 13.98 43.98 -18.32
C PRO A 392 13.63 45.30 -17.66
N THR A 393 14.12 45.50 -16.43
CA THR A 393 14.24 46.83 -15.81
C THR A 393 15.13 47.67 -16.72
N GLU A 394 14.59 48.73 -17.30
CA GLU A 394 15.39 49.75 -18.01
C GLU A 394 16.33 50.43 -17.02
N THR A 395 17.53 49.90 -16.84
CA THR A 395 18.69 50.67 -16.40
C THR A 395 19.97 50.13 -17.03
N GLY A 396 20.55 50.93 -17.91
CA GLY A 396 21.99 51.01 -18.13
C GLY A 396 22.64 49.86 -18.90
N ALA A 397 22.63 49.97 -20.23
CA ALA A 397 23.49 49.20 -21.12
C ALA A 397 24.99 49.41 -20.84
N VAL A 398 25.77 48.34 -20.86
CA VAL A 398 27.09 48.33 -21.54
C VAL A 398 27.45 46.92 -22.02
N ASN A 399 27.35 46.78 -23.35
CA ASN A 399 28.13 45.99 -24.30
C ASN A 399 29.07 44.88 -23.79
N ALA A 400 28.82 43.65 -24.25
CA ALA A 400 29.88 42.76 -24.75
C ALA A 400 29.40 41.96 -25.96
N LYS A 401 30.12 42.12 -27.09
CA LYS A 401 29.94 41.39 -28.37
C LYS A 401 30.38 39.91 -28.24
N PRO A 402 29.81 38.99 -29.04
CA PRO A 402 30.20 37.57 -29.01
C PRO A 402 31.19 37.13 -30.12
N LEU A 403 32.00 36.12 -29.76
CA LEU A 403 32.63 35.03 -30.56
C LEU A 403 33.80 35.39 -31.53
N PRO A 404 34.81 34.50 -31.70
CA PRO A 404 34.63 33.26 -32.47
C PRO A 404 35.31 31.98 -31.94
N VAL A 405 34.76 30.89 -32.49
CA VAL A 405 35.16 29.47 -32.44
C VAL A 405 36.48 29.26 -33.17
N ASP A 406 37.37 28.41 -32.64
CA ASP A 406 38.20 27.59 -33.52
C ASP A 406 38.57 26.21 -32.94
N ARG A 407 38.72 25.31 -33.90
CA ARG A 407 38.83 23.85 -33.91
C ARG A 407 40.22 23.36 -33.49
N LEU A 408 40.33 22.21 -32.82
CA LEU A 408 41.46 21.26 -32.99
C LEU A 408 41.05 19.83 -32.59
N GLN A 409 41.27 18.90 -33.52
CA GLN A 409 41.16 17.44 -33.39
C GLN A 409 42.47 16.86 -32.83
N ALA A 410 42.40 15.76 -32.07
CA ALA A 410 43.40 14.67 -32.12
C ALA A 410 42.86 13.39 -31.46
N GLU A 411 43.17 12.27 -32.12
CA GLU A 411 42.74 10.89 -31.91
C GLU A 411 43.44 10.20 -30.73
N GLN A 412 42.83 9.15 -30.16
CA GLN A 412 43.50 7.86 -29.88
C GLN A 412 42.51 6.71 -29.59
N LYS A 413 42.85 5.55 -30.13
CA LYS A 413 42.09 4.29 -30.32
C LYS A 413 42.35 3.28 -29.17
N PRO A 414 41.45 2.34 -28.86
CA PRO A 414 41.58 1.41 -27.74
C PRO A 414 42.37 0.12 -28.09
N THR A 415 42.99 -0.48 -27.07
CA THR A 415 43.70 -1.77 -27.16
C THR A 415 42.95 -2.85 -26.37
N SER A 416 42.64 -3.93 -27.07
CA SER A 416 42.04 -5.19 -26.64
C SER A 416 43.05 -6.14 -25.97
N VAL A 417 42.61 -6.94 -24.98
CA VAL A 417 43.39 -8.07 -24.42
C VAL A 417 42.59 -9.37 -24.55
N GLU A 418 43.28 -10.38 -25.05
CA GLU A 418 42.84 -11.70 -25.51
C GLU A 418 42.93 -12.77 -24.39
N LEU A 419 41.99 -13.72 -24.38
CA LEU A 419 41.96 -14.92 -23.53
C LEU A 419 42.57 -16.12 -24.28
N LYS A 420 43.25 -17.02 -23.54
CA LYS A 420 43.51 -18.40 -24.00
C LYS A 420 43.11 -19.44 -22.93
N PRO A 421 42.61 -20.63 -23.33
CA PRO A 421 42.14 -21.68 -22.42
C PRO A 421 43.15 -22.81 -22.25
N VAL A 422 42.99 -23.63 -21.20
CA VAL A 422 43.61 -24.97 -21.13
C VAL A 422 42.66 -25.96 -20.44
N SER A 423 42.39 -27.05 -21.14
CA SER A 423 41.77 -28.29 -20.67
C SER A 423 42.85 -29.32 -20.30
N ASP A 424 42.57 -30.23 -19.36
CA ASP A 424 42.61 -31.69 -19.58
C ASP A 424 42.38 -32.50 -18.29
N LEU A 425 42.20 -33.81 -18.48
CA LEU A 425 41.30 -34.76 -17.84
C LEU A 425 41.98 -35.76 -16.87
N ASN A 426 41.27 -36.07 -15.78
CA ASN A 426 40.93 -37.41 -15.26
C ASN A 426 41.79 -38.22 -14.24
N SER A 427 41.03 -38.83 -13.31
CA SER A 427 41.21 -40.13 -12.60
C SER A 427 41.77 -40.19 -11.16
N GLY A 428 40.87 -40.50 -10.20
CA GLY A 428 41.00 -41.74 -9.40
C GLY A 428 41.34 -41.69 -7.89
N VAL A 429 40.29 -41.90 -7.07
CA VAL A 429 40.23 -42.61 -5.77
C VAL A 429 40.36 -41.83 -4.44
N SER A 430 39.17 -41.55 -3.89
CA SER A 430 38.66 -41.78 -2.52
C SER A 430 39.48 -41.37 -1.28
N ASN A 431 39.01 -40.33 -0.59
CA ASN A 431 38.99 -40.28 0.88
C ASN A 431 37.71 -39.55 1.35
N THR A 432 36.97 -40.16 2.26
CA THR A 432 35.63 -39.76 2.70
C THR A 432 35.65 -38.55 3.64
N ALA A 433 35.47 -37.37 3.06
CA ALA A 433 34.67 -36.29 3.64
C ALA A 433 33.36 -36.24 2.83
N SER A 434 32.22 -35.90 3.42
CA SER A 434 30.96 -35.77 2.67
C SER A 434 31.07 -34.58 1.70
N VAL A 435 31.65 -34.83 0.51
CA VAL A 435 31.80 -33.84 -0.56
C VAL A 435 30.42 -33.45 -1.03
N VAL A 436 30.08 -32.18 -0.91
CA VAL A 436 28.79 -31.67 -1.40
C VAL A 436 28.76 -31.82 -2.92
N PRO A 437 27.68 -32.42 -3.47
CA PRO A 437 27.65 -32.79 -4.88
C PRO A 437 27.68 -31.57 -5.82
N ALA A 438 28.30 -31.77 -6.99
CA ALA A 438 28.32 -30.81 -8.10
C ALA A 438 27.01 -30.79 -8.89
N ARG A 439 26.25 -31.89 -8.85
CA ARG A 439 24.98 -32.07 -9.54
C ARG A 439 24.01 -32.81 -8.63
N VAL A 440 22.77 -32.35 -8.53
CA VAL A 440 21.71 -32.99 -7.74
C VAL A 440 20.43 -33.09 -8.56
N ASP A 441 19.77 -34.23 -8.51
CA ASP A 441 18.49 -34.45 -9.17
C ASP A 441 17.33 -34.32 -8.17
N VAL A 442 16.26 -33.66 -8.62
CA VAL A 442 14.97 -33.52 -7.94
C VAL A 442 13.90 -34.09 -8.85
N VAL A 443 13.04 -34.94 -8.31
CA VAL A 443 11.89 -35.50 -9.02
C VAL A 443 10.64 -34.75 -8.58
N PHE A 444 9.86 -34.24 -9.53
CA PHE A 444 8.52 -33.73 -9.27
C PHE A 444 7.50 -34.84 -9.48
N THR A 445 6.63 -35.04 -8.49
CA THR A 445 5.56 -36.05 -8.47
C THR A 445 4.22 -35.36 -8.24
N ASP A 446 3.10 -36.10 -8.31
CA ASP A 446 1.79 -35.54 -7.96
C ASP A 446 1.70 -35.06 -6.49
N GLU A 447 2.66 -35.48 -5.64
CA GLU A 447 2.81 -35.02 -4.25
C GLU A 447 3.87 -33.91 -4.06
N GLY A 448 4.42 -33.38 -5.17
CA GLY A 448 5.41 -32.30 -5.19
C GLY A 448 6.87 -32.76 -5.38
N PHE A 449 7.81 -31.87 -5.04
CA PHE A 449 9.25 -32.06 -5.23
C PHE A 449 9.86 -33.07 -4.24
N ARG A 450 10.70 -33.99 -4.74
CA ARG A 450 11.37 -35.04 -3.96
C ARG A 450 12.82 -35.24 -4.43
N PRO A 451 13.82 -35.12 -3.54
CA PRO A 451 13.71 -34.55 -2.19
C PRO A 451 13.24 -33.08 -2.25
N GLY A 452 12.49 -32.65 -1.24
CA GLY A 452 12.01 -31.26 -1.15
C GLY A 452 13.12 -30.26 -0.81
N GLU A 453 14.20 -30.72 -0.19
CA GLU A 453 15.36 -29.91 0.15
C GLU A 453 16.64 -30.64 -0.28
N ILE A 454 17.56 -29.91 -0.88
CA ILE A 454 18.84 -30.44 -1.35
C ILE A 454 20.00 -29.53 -1.00
N LYS A 455 21.22 -30.08 -1.04
CA LYS A 455 22.45 -29.33 -0.88
C LYS A 455 23.35 -29.53 -2.10
N VAL A 456 23.88 -28.44 -2.65
CA VAL A 456 24.77 -28.43 -3.82
C VAL A 456 25.96 -27.50 -3.55
N ARG A 457 27.10 -27.73 -4.19
CA ARG A 457 28.24 -26.79 -4.08
C ARG A 457 28.00 -25.56 -4.96
N LYS A 458 28.69 -24.46 -4.66
CA LYS A 458 28.72 -23.25 -5.49
C LYS A 458 29.16 -23.58 -6.92
N GLY A 459 28.44 -23.05 -7.90
CA GLY A 459 28.58 -23.37 -9.31
C GLY A 459 28.03 -24.75 -9.71
N GLY A 460 27.38 -25.47 -8.80
CA GLY A 460 26.74 -26.75 -9.10
C GLY A 460 25.36 -26.60 -9.74
N THR A 461 24.87 -27.70 -10.31
CA THR A 461 23.63 -27.75 -11.11
C THR A 461 22.58 -28.60 -10.43
N VAL A 462 21.33 -28.13 -10.44
CA VAL A 462 20.17 -28.92 -10.01
C VAL A 462 19.31 -29.21 -11.21
N VAL A 463 18.77 -30.43 -11.27
CA VAL A 463 17.94 -30.91 -12.37
C VAL A 463 16.61 -31.35 -11.81
N TRP A 464 15.54 -30.74 -12.29
CA TRP A 464 14.18 -31.14 -11.98
C TRP A 464 13.65 -32.03 -13.10
N THR A 465 13.27 -33.25 -12.76
CA THR A 465 12.60 -34.18 -13.68
C THR A 465 11.13 -34.27 -13.33
N ASN A 466 10.26 -33.98 -14.29
CA ASN A 466 8.83 -34.12 -14.08
C ASN A 466 8.39 -35.59 -14.26
N LYS A 467 7.95 -36.23 -13.19
CA LYS A 467 7.32 -37.56 -13.21
C LYS A 467 5.87 -37.54 -12.70
N SER A 468 5.27 -36.36 -12.60
CA SER A 468 3.87 -36.21 -12.22
C SER A 468 2.94 -36.36 -13.43
N SER A 469 1.64 -36.35 -13.18
CA SER A 469 0.58 -36.35 -14.20
C SER A 469 0.35 -34.96 -14.82
N VAL A 470 0.95 -33.90 -14.27
CA VAL A 470 0.72 -32.50 -14.67
C VAL A 470 2.02 -31.81 -15.07
N ALA A 471 1.95 -30.70 -15.82
CA ALA A 471 3.13 -29.89 -16.08
C ALA A 471 3.62 -29.21 -14.80
N MET A 472 4.93 -28.97 -14.70
CA MET A 472 5.55 -28.17 -13.64
C MET A 472 6.30 -26.97 -14.24
N TRP A 473 6.53 -25.94 -13.44
CA TRP A 473 7.35 -24.78 -13.78
C TRP A 473 8.13 -24.34 -12.54
N PRO A 474 9.31 -24.92 -12.26
CA PRO A 474 10.15 -24.49 -11.15
C PRO A 474 10.61 -23.04 -11.35
N ALA A 475 10.33 -22.18 -10.38
CA ALA A 475 10.75 -20.79 -10.37
C ALA A 475 11.12 -20.34 -8.95
N SER A 476 11.99 -19.34 -8.87
CA SER A 476 12.38 -18.70 -7.62
C SER A 476 11.14 -18.30 -6.82
N ALA A 477 11.16 -18.52 -5.50
CA ALA A 477 10.17 -17.93 -4.61
C ALA A 477 10.32 -16.40 -4.57
N VAL A 478 9.42 -15.61 -3.98
CA VAL A 478 8.05 -15.97 -3.53
C VAL A 478 7.04 -15.48 -4.56
N HIS A 479 5.89 -16.14 -4.70
CA HIS A 479 4.84 -15.63 -5.59
C HIS A 479 4.21 -14.34 -5.01
N PRO A 480 3.91 -13.29 -5.82
CA PRO A 480 4.09 -13.21 -7.27
C PRO A 480 5.44 -12.63 -7.72
N THR A 481 6.32 -12.20 -6.80
CA THR A 481 7.53 -11.42 -7.13
C THR A 481 8.68 -12.25 -7.70
N HIS A 482 8.73 -13.54 -7.39
CA HIS A 482 9.73 -14.51 -7.85
C HIS A 482 11.18 -14.05 -7.68
N ASP A 483 11.49 -13.29 -6.63
CA ASP A 483 12.69 -12.47 -6.51
C ASP A 483 13.76 -12.97 -5.53
N ILE A 484 13.56 -14.15 -4.93
CA ILE A 484 14.41 -14.73 -3.86
C ILE A 484 15.80 -15.14 -4.36
N TYR A 485 15.94 -15.69 -5.56
CA TYR A 485 17.26 -15.97 -6.11
C TYR A 485 17.92 -14.65 -6.57
N PRO A 486 19.15 -14.33 -6.13
CA PRO A 486 19.71 -12.97 -6.25
C PRO A 486 19.89 -12.48 -7.68
N GLN A 487 20.17 -13.40 -8.59
CA GLN A 487 20.37 -13.07 -10.00
C GLN A 487 19.02 -12.77 -10.65
N LYS A 488 18.83 -11.52 -11.09
CA LYS A 488 17.64 -11.08 -11.82
C LYS A 488 17.65 -11.57 -13.27
N GLY A 489 16.48 -11.67 -13.89
CA GLY A 489 16.32 -12.17 -15.27
C GLY A 489 15.06 -12.99 -15.43
N GLY A 490 15.11 -14.01 -16.31
CA GLY A 490 13.99 -14.92 -16.57
C GLY A 490 12.75 -14.21 -17.09
N CYS A 491 11.61 -14.88 -16.99
CA CYS A 491 10.30 -14.41 -17.45
C CYS A 491 9.49 -13.82 -16.29
N LEU A 492 9.83 -14.19 -15.06
CA LEU A 492 9.17 -13.77 -13.83
C LEU A 492 10.02 -12.83 -12.95
N GLY A 493 11.17 -12.37 -13.44
CA GLY A 493 12.02 -11.38 -12.75
C GLY A 493 13.24 -11.94 -12.01
N SER A 494 13.39 -13.27 -11.94
CA SER A 494 14.62 -13.94 -11.49
C SER A 494 15.18 -14.87 -12.57
N ALA A 495 16.50 -14.99 -12.62
CA ALA A 495 17.18 -15.94 -13.50
C ALA A 495 16.87 -17.39 -13.14
N PHE A 496 16.52 -17.69 -11.88
CA PHE A 496 16.04 -19.02 -11.50
C PHE A 496 14.56 -19.15 -11.86
N ASP A 497 14.31 -19.41 -13.13
CA ASP A 497 12.98 -19.47 -13.71
C ASP A 497 13.00 -20.40 -14.93
N ALA A 498 12.18 -21.46 -14.91
CA ALA A 498 12.08 -22.36 -16.05
C ALA A 498 11.53 -21.68 -17.32
N CYS A 499 10.86 -20.53 -17.20
CA CYS A 499 10.28 -19.75 -18.29
C CYS A 499 9.26 -20.51 -19.17
N ARG A 500 8.87 -21.72 -18.78
CA ARG A 500 7.99 -22.59 -19.55
C ARG A 500 7.37 -23.66 -18.67
N ARG A 501 6.27 -24.22 -19.17
CA ARG A 501 5.72 -25.49 -18.67
C ARG A 501 6.67 -26.63 -19.05
N VAL A 502 7.11 -27.40 -18.06
CA VAL A 502 7.90 -28.63 -18.19
C VAL A 502 6.92 -29.81 -18.14
N ALA A 503 6.68 -30.45 -19.27
CA ALA A 503 5.67 -31.51 -19.41
C ALA A 503 6.08 -32.79 -18.65
N PRO A 504 5.13 -33.71 -18.35
CA PRO A 504 5.47 -35.04 -17.82
C PRO A 504 6.54 -35.74 -18.66
N GLY A 505 7.60 -36.21 -18.01
CA GLY A 505 8.77 -36.83 -18.64
C GLY A 505 9.90 -35.87 -19.02
N GLU A 506 9.67 -34.56 -19.00
CA GLU A 506 10.70 -33.57 -19.33
C GLU A 506 11.52 -33.13 -18.11
N THR A 507 12.65 -32.47 -18.40
CA THR A 507 13.55 -31.92 -17.39
C THR A 507 13.77 -30.42 -17.54
N TYR A 508 14.07 -29.77 -16.42
CA TYR A 508 14.61 -28.41 -16.34
C TYR A 508 15.88 -28.44 -15.49
N GLU A 509 16.90 -27.66 -15.85
CA GLU A 509 18.13 -27.58 -15.07
C GLU A 509 18.54 -26.13 -14.83
N PHE A 510 19.14 -25.87 -13.68
CA PHE A 510 19.61 -24.55 -13.28
C PHE A 510 20.93 -24.64 -12.52
N LYS A 511 21.85 -23.70 -12.80
CA LYS A 511 23.16 -23.61 -12.15
C LYS A 511 23.12 -22.55 -11.05
N PHE A 512 23.58 -22.92 -9.86
CA PHE A 512 23.59 -22.05 -8.69
C PHE A 512 24.97 -21.49 -8.41
N ASP A 513 25.17 -20.20 -8.69
CA ASP A 513 26.47 -19.52 -8.54
C ASP A 513 26.58 -18.71 -7.23
N HIS A 514 25.48 -18.53 -6.50
CA HIS A 514 25.44 -17.80 -5.24
C HIS A 514 25.30 -18.76 -4.06
N VAL A 515 26.15 -18.63 -3.03
CA VAL A 515 26.06 -19.37 -1.77
C VAL A 515 24.89 -18.85 -0.94
N GLY A 516 24.09 -19.75 -0.39
CA GLY A 516 22.86 -19.42 0.33
C GLY A 516 21.81 -20.52 0.21
N THR A 517 20.66 -20.34 0.87
CA THR A 517 19.52 -21.25 0.72
C THR A 517 18.45 -20.59 -0.13
N TRP A 518 18.25 -21.13 -1.33
CA TRP A 518 17.36 -20.59 -2.35
C TRP A 518 16.08 -21.43 -2.41
N LYS A 519 14.97 -20.83 -1.99
CA LYS A 519 13.65 -21.47 -2.07
C LYS A 519 13.03 -21.26 -3.45
N TYR A 520 12.29 -22.25 -3.91
CA TYR A 520 11.56 -22.24 -5.19
C TYR A 520 10.20 -22.89 -5.03
N HIS A 521 9.34 -22.66 -6.01
CA HIS A 521 8.04 -23.32 -6.12
C HIS A 521 7.71 -23.64 -7.56
N ASP A 522 6.69 -24.48 -7.76
CA ASP A 522 6.05 -24.64 -9.05
C ASP A 522 5.13 -23.44 -9.33
N HIS A 523 5.42 -22.63 -10.36
CA HIS A 523 4.61 -21.47 -10.73
C HIS A 523 3.18 -21.87 -11.17
N ILE A 524 2.97 -23.11 -11.65
CA ILE A 524 1.64 -23.61 -12.02
C ILE A 524 0.86 -24.01 -10.77
N GLY A 525 1.44 -24.86 -9.92
CA GLY A 525 0.91 -25.26 -8.63
C GLY A 525 1.70 -24.65 -7.48
N ALA A 526 1.44 -23.39 -7.17
CA ALA A 526 2.21 -22.59 -6.20
C ALA A 526 2.24 -23.12 -4.77
N SER A 527 1.52 -24.22 -4.47
CA SER A 527 1.61 -24.96 -3.21
C SER A 527 2.77 -25.97 -3.14
N ASN A 528 3.43 -26.26 -4.26
CA ASN A 528 4.56 -27.19 -4.31
C ASN A 528 5.88 -26.43 -4.18
N PHE A 529 6.67 -26.73 -3.16
CA PHE A 529 7.89 -26.00 -2.82
C PHE A 529 9.11 -26.90 -2.74
N GLY A 530 10.28 -26.29 -2.92
CA GLY A 530 11.54 -26.89 -2.49
C GLY A 530 12.60 -25.86 -2.13
N ALA A 531 13.74 -26.33 -1.64
CA ALA A 531 14.88 -25.50 -1.29
C ALA A 531 16.20 -26.09 -1.79
N VAL A 532 17.10 -25.21 -2.23
CA VAL A 532 18.47 -25.55 -2.62
C VAL A 532 19.43 -24.81 -1.71
N THR A 533 20.16 -25.53 -0.85
CA THR A 533 21.25 -24.97 -0.06
C THR A 533 22.55 -25.08 -0.85
N VAL A 534 23.09 -23.93 -1.25
CA VAL A 534 24.37 -23.80 -1.94
C VAL A 534 25.44 -23.48 -0.91
N VAL A 535 26.47 -24.30 -0.83
CA VAL A 535 27.63 -24.07 0.05
C VAL A 535 28.91 -23.99 -0.78
N GLU A 536 29.97 -23.40 -0.22
CA GLU A 536 31.27 -23.29 -0.90
C GLU A 536 31.85 -24.64 -1.36
#